data_AF-A0A973TP20-F1
#
_entry.id   AF-A0A973TP20-F1
#
_cell.length_a   1.000
_cell.length_b   1.000
_cell.length_c   1.000
_cell.angle_alpha   90.00
_cell.angle_beta   90.00
_cell.angle_gamma   90.00
#
_symmetry.space_group_name_H-M   'P 1'
#
loop_
_entity.id
_entity.type
_entity.pdbx_description
1 polymer ?
#
loop_
_entity_poly.entity_id
_entity_poly.type
_entity_poly.pdbx_seq_one_letter_code
_entity_poly.pdbx_strand_id
1 'polypeptide(L)'
;MSDTLRDQQLAFTAHMRDPAHNAAPDGIEDRRLAVYRDLLFNSLEGLLASNFPVIKQTLGDDAWRELVRAFYATHRCRTPLFTEVGAEFVEYLATAPSSSPRMREPRPAWLPELAHYEYIELALSISDAPIPAHDPDGDPLSGTPLLSPHALPLAYVWPVHRIGPGFRP
;
A
#
# COMPACT_ATOMS: atom_id res chain seq x y z
N MET A 1 -13.71 24.09 27.13
CA MET A 1 -14.35 22.75 27.14
C MET A 1 -13.23 21.75 27.30
N SER A 2 -13.34 20.79 28.23
CA SER A 2 -12.31 19.75 28.35
C SER A 2 -12.50 18.79 27.18
N ASP A 3 -11.77 19.00 26.08
CA ASP A 3 -11.67 17.97 25.05
C ASP A 3 -11.15 16.69 25.69
N THR A 4 -11.76 15.56 25.36
CA THR A 4 -11.27 14.29 25.86
C THR A 4 -9.90 14.00 25.23
N LEU A 5 -9.03 13.27 25.92
CA LEU A 5 -7.73 12.85 25.37
C LEU A 5 -7.88 12.20 23.98
N ARG A 6 -8.98 11.46 23.77
CA ARG A 6 -9.32 10.84 22.50
C ARG A 6 -9.52 11.86 21.38
N ASP A 7 -10.24 12.95 21.66
CA ASP A 7 -10.51 14.00 20.67
C ASP A 7 -9.20 14.71 20.27
N GLN A 8 -8.33 14.97 21.25
CA GLN A 8 -7.00 15.54 21.00
C GLN A 8 -6.13 14.62 20.14
N GLN A 9 -6.12 13.30 20.41
CA GLN A 9 -5.39 12.32 19.62
C GLN A 9 -5.92 12.21 18.18
N LEU A 10 -7.25 12.25 18.02
CA LEU A 10 -7.90 12.22 16.71
C LEU A 10 -7.59 13.49 15.90
N ALA A 11 -7.68 14.67 16.52
CA ALA A 11 -7.34 15.93 15.88
C ALA A 11 -5.86 15.98 15.46
N PHE A 12 -4.96 15.55 16.36
CA PHE A 12 -3.52 15.47 16.07
C PHE A 12 -3.23 14.53 14.89
N THR A 13 -3.77 13.32 14.92
CA THR A 13 -3.55 12.33 13.84
C THR A 13 -4.19 12.75 12.51
N ALA A 14 -5.37 13.38 12.54
CA ALA A 14 -5.99 13.95 11.34
C ALA A 14 -5.13 15.05 10.72
N HIS A 15 -4.59 15.95 11.54
CA HIS A 15 -3.67 17.00 11.09
C HIS A 15 -2.35 16.42 10.55
N MET A 16 -1.80 15.37 11.17
CA MET A 16 -0.59 14.70 10.66
C MET A 16 -0.79 14.10 9.27
N ARG A 17 -1.98 13.56 9.00
CA ARG A 17 -2.31 12.88 7.73
C ARG A 17 -2.69 13.85 6.63
N ASP A 18 -3.38 14.93 6.99
CA ASP A 18 -3.91 15.89 6.05
C ASP A 18 -3.95 17.31 6.64
N PRO A 19 -2.78 17.98 6.69
CA PRO A 19 -2.65 19.30 7.31
C PRO A 19 -3.38 20.42 6.54
N ALA A 20 -3.70 20.20 5.27
CA ALA A 20 -4.39 21.19 4.44
C ALA A 20 -5.90 21.29 4.74
N HIS A 21 -6.51 20.22 5.25
CA HIS A 21 -7.95 20.17 5.54
C HIS A 21 -8.29 19.97 7.03
N ASN A 22 -7.29 19.79 7.90
CA ASN A 22 -7.48 19.62 9.34
C ASN A 22 -6.64 20.65 10.10
N ALA A 23 -7.26 21.37 11.03
CA ALA A 23 -6.60 22.38 11.83
C ALA A 23 -5.49 21.78 12.70
N ALA A 24 -4.42 22.56 12.91
CA ALA A 24 -3.37 22.20 13.85
C ALA A 24 -3.94 22.19 15.29
N PRO A 25 -3.54 21.22 16.13
CA PRO A 25 -3.91 21.22 17.55
C PRO A 25 -3.37 22.45 18.29
N ASP A 26 -4.18 22.98 19.20
CA ASP A 26 -3.79 24.14 20.02
C ASP A 26 -2.58 23.84 20.92
N GLY A 27 -1.73 24.85 21.12
CA GLY A 27 -0.60 24.77 22.06
C GLY A 27 0.65 24.05 21.54
N ILE A 28 0.69 23.65 20.27
CA ILE A 28 1.88 23.07 19.63
C ILE A 28 2.38 24.01 18.53
N GLU A 29 3.66 24.37 18.59
CA GLU A 29 4.32 25.15 17.55
C GLU A 29 4.34 24.39 16.20
N ASP A 30 4.03 25.08 15.10
CA ASP A 30 3.99 24.46 13.77
C ASP A 30 5.33 23.82 13.37
N ARG A 31 6.45 24.41 13.78
CA ARG A 31 7.78 23.83 13.55
C ARG A 31 7.91 22.42 14.14
N ARG A 32 7.32 22.16 15.32
CA ARG A 32 7.35 20.83 15.94
C ARG A 32 6.40 19.88 15.20
N LEU A 33 5.23 20.36 14.81
CA LEU A 33 4.29 19.59 14.00
C LEU A 33 4.92 19.19 12.66
N ALA A 34 5.68 20.07 12.02
CA ALA A 34 6.38 19.79 10.76
C ALA A 34 7.28 18.56 10.87
N VAL A 35 8.06 18.44 11.96
CA VAL A 35 8.91 17.27 12.21
C VAL A 35 8.09 15.98 12.25
N TYR A 36 6.95 15.97 12.95
CA TYR A 36 6.09 14.78 13.03
C TYR A 36 5.41 14.47 11.68
N ARG A 37 4.92 15.49 10.97
CA ARG A 37 4.31 15.35 9.64
C ARG A 37 5.27 14.70 8.67
N ASP A 38 6.51 15.21 8.62
CA ASP A 38 7.54 14.72 7.71
C ASP A 38 8.00 13.32 8.11
N LEU A 39 8.23 13.05 9.40
CA LEU A 39 8.67 11.74 9.87
C LEU A 39 7.66 10.65 9.52
N LEU A 40 6.39 10.86 9.82
CA LEU A 40 5.34 9.86 9.59
C LEU A 40 5.13 9.63 8.09
N PHE A 41 5.05 10.71 7.31
CA PHE A 41 4.88 10.60 5.86
C PHE A 41 6.08 9.91 5.20
N ASN A 42 7.32 10.31 5.52
CA ASN A 42 8.51 9.73 4.91
C ASN A 42 8.70 8.27 5.33
N SER A 43 8.29 7.89 6.55
CA SER A 43 8.34 6.48 6.99
C SER A 43 7.38 5.61 6.18
N LEU A 44 6.14 6.09 5.96
CA LEU A 44 5.17 5.37 5.13
C LEU A 44 5.59 5.35 3.66
N GLU A 45 6.05 6.48 3.13
CA GLU A 45 6.50 6.58 1.75
C GLU A 45 7.69 5.66 1.48
N GLY A 46 8.68 5.60 2.39
CA GLY A 46 9.82 4.69 2.27
C GLY A 46 9.41 3.22 2.31
N LEU A 47 8.45 2.85 3.18
CA LEU A 47 7.89 1.50 3.22
C LEU A 47 7.24 1.12 1.88
N LEU A 48 6.34 1.98 1.38
CA LEU A 48 5.65 1.72 0.12
C LEU A 48 6.61 1.74 -1.07
N ALA A 49 7.62 2.62 -1.07
CA ALA A 49 8.62 2.69 -2.13
C ALA A 49 9.46 1.41 -2.20
N SER A 50 9.73 0.79 -1.06
CA SER A 50 10.43 -0.50 -0.99
C SER A 50 9.56 -1.66 -1.47
N ASN A 51 8.25 -1.62 -1.24
CA ASN A 51 7.32 -2.69 -1.62
C ASN A 51 6.82 -2.57 -3.06
N PHE A 52 6.85 -1.37 -3.64
CA PHE A 52 6.33 -1.08 -4.99
C PHE A 52 7.35 -0.32 -5.87
N PRO A 53 8.59 -0.83 -6.01
CA PRO A 53 9.65 -0.15 -6.74
C PRO A 53 9.33 0.08 -8.23
N VAL A 54 8.63 -0.84 -8.90
CA VAL A 54 8.29 -0.71 -10.32
C VAL A 54 7.24 0.38 -10.50
N ILE A 55 6.20 0.42 -9.67
CA ILE A 55 5.21 1.51 -9.67
C ILE A 55 5.89 2.85 -9.43
N LYS A 56 6.74 2.97 -8.40
CA LYS A 56 7.42 4.24 -8.10
C LYS A 56 8.22 4.74 -9.29
N GLN A 57 9.02 3.87 -9.91
CA GLN A 57 9.82 4.22 -11.08
C GLN A 57 8.93 4.53 -12.30
N THR A 58 7.83 3.80 -12.47
CA THR A 58 6.92 3.96 -13.61
C THR A 58 6.08 5.23 -13.49
N LEU A 59 5.67 5.66 -12.29
CA LEU A 59 4.94 6.92 -12.13
C LEU A 59 5.88 8.13 -12.12
N GLY A 60 7.10 7.96 -11.61
CA GLY A 60 8.02 9.06 -11.30
C GLY A 60 7.73 9.65 -9.92
N ASP A 61 8.72 10.33 -9.35
CA ASP A 61 8.73 10.74 -7.93
C ASP A 61 7.55 11.64 -7.56
N ASP A 62 7.17 12.57 -8.42
CA ASP A 62 6.08 13.51 -8.20
C ASP A 62 4.72 12.80 -8.09
N ALA A 63 4.35 12.03 -9.12
CA ALA A 63 3.08 11.31 -9.16
C ALA A 63 3.02 10.21 -8.09
N TRP A 64 4.15 9.58 -7.78
CA TRP A 64 4.28 8.64 -6.67
C TRP A 64 3.99 9.31 -5.33
N ARG A 65 4.62 10.46 -5.03
CA ARG A 65 4.39 11.19 -3.77
C ARG A 65 2.94 11.67 -3.65
N GLU A 66 2.32 12.11 -4.73
CA GLU A 66 0.89 12.45 -4.77
C GLU A 66 0.00 11.26 -4.43
N LEU A 67 0.29 10.10 -5.03
CA LEU A 67 -0.44 8.85 -4.78
C LEU A 67 -0.33 8.42 -3.31
N VAL A 68 0.88 8.43 -2.76
CA VAL A 68 1.11 8.08 -1.35
C VAL A 68 0.43 9.09 -0.42
N ARG A 69 0.45 10.39 -0.75
CA ARG A 69 -0.30 11.41 0.02
C ARG A 69 -1.81 11.19 -0.04
N ALA A 70 -2.34 10.79 -1.20
CA ALA A 70 -3.75 10.46 -1.33
C ALA A 70 -4.13 9.27 -0.45
N PHE A 71 -3.38 8.17 -0.55
CA PHE A 71 -3.52 7.00 0.33
C PHE A 71 -3.43 7.39 1.81
N TYR A 72 -2.38 8.11 2.20
CA TYR A 72 -2.15 8.49 3.59
C TYR A 72 -3.23 9.41 4.15
N ALA A 73 -3.84 10.28 3.34
CA ALA A 73 -4.92 11.13 3.81
C ALA A 73 -6.24 10.34 3.95
N THR A 74 -6.57 9.49 2.98
CA THR A 74 -7.93 8.93 2.86
C THR A 74 -8.08 7.51 3.41
N HIS A 75 -7.02 6.69 3.36
CA HIS A 75 -7.11 5.27 3.70
C HIS A 75 -6.75 5.00 5.16
N ARG A 76 -7.73 4.60 5.97
CA ARG A 76 -7.48 4.20 7.36
C ARG A 76 -7.03 2.74 7.40
N CYS A 77 -5.71 2.52 7.47
CA CYS A 77 -5.15 1.19 7.66
C CYS A 77 -5.77 0.54 8.90
N ARG A 78 -6.19 -0.72 8.76
CA ARG A 78 -6.85 -1.50 9.80
C ARG A 78 -5.84 -2.35 10.56
N THR A 79 -4.68 -2.60 9.96
CA THR A 79 -3.57 -3.33 10.56
C THR A 79 -2.50 -2.40 11.16
N PRO A 80 -1.95 -2.73 12.35
CA PRO A 80 -0.75 -2.08 12.87
C PRO A 80 0.54 -2.67 12.31
N LEU A 81 0.48 -3.76 11.52
CA LEU A 81 1.66 -4.48 11.04
C LEU A 81 2.19 -3.87 9.74
N PHE A 82 3.44 -3.40 9.77
CA PHE A 82 4.08 -2.76 8.61
C PHE A 82 4.13 -3.66 7.37
N THR A 83 4.29 -4.97 7.54
CA THR A 83 4.28 -5.97 6.46
C THR A 83 2.93 -6.03 5.73
N GLU A 84 1.83 -5.73 6.43
CA GLU A 84 0.47 -5.79 5.89
C GLU A 84 0.01 -4.45 5.29
N VAL A 85 0.74 -3.35 5.51
CA VAL A 85 0.43 -2.04 4.89
C VAL A 85 0.50 -2.11 3.37
N GLY A 86 1.34 -2.99 2.81
CA GLY A 86 1.35 -3.26 1.37
C GLY A 86 0.00 -3.79 0.86
N ALA A 87 -0.63 -4.72 1.58
CA ALA A 87 -1.95 -5.25 1.24
C ALA A 87 -3.03 -4.15 1.25
N GLU A 88 -3.00 -3.29 2.27
CA GLU A 88 -3.91 -2.15 2.41
C GLU A 88 -3.75 -1.15 1.26
N PHE A 89 -2.52 -0.94 0.77
CA PHE A 89 -2.26 -0.10 -0.40
C PHE A 89 -2.83 -0.72 -1.69
N VAL A 90 -2.69 -2.05 -1.86
CA VAL A 90 -3.31 -2.78 -2.98
C VAL A 90 -4.83 -2.67 -2.93
N GLU A 91 -5.45 -2.89 -1.76
CA GLU A 91 -6.91 -2.73 -1.57
C GLU A 91 -7.35 -1.30 -1.89
N TYR A 92 -6.61 -0.30 -1.42
CA TYR A 92 -6.87 1.10 -1.74
C TYR A 92 -6.85 1.36 -3.24
N LEU A 93 -5.83 0.86 -3.96
CA LEU A 93 -5.72 1.07 -5.40
C LEU A 93 -6.87 0.41 -6.16
N ALA A 94 -7.34 -0.75 -5.70
CA ALA A 94 -8.44 -1.49 -6.32
C ALA A 94 -9.83 -0.86 -6.07
N THR A 95 -10.02 -0.19 -4.93
CA THR A 95 -11.36 0.25 -4.48
C THR A 95 -11.56 1.77 -4.53
N ALA A 96 -10.51 2.56 -4.38
CA ALA A 96 -10.61 4.01 -4.40
C ALA A 96 -10.92 4.52 -5.82
N PRO A 97 -11.57 5.70 -5.96
CA PRO A 97 -11.72 6.36 -7.25
C PRO A 97 -10.36 6.63 -7.90
N SER A 98 -10.26 6.51 -9.23
CA SER A 98 -9.01 6.76 -9.97
C SER A 98 -8.57 8.22 -9.88
N SER A 99 -9.50 9.15 -9.78
CA SER A 99 -9.26 10.58 -9.56
C SER A 99 -9.31 10.95 -8.08
N SER A 100 -8.41 11.82 -7.64
CA SER A 100 -8.38 12.39 -6.30
C SER A 100 -8.06 13.89 -6.38
N PRO A 101 -8.65 14.76 -5.54
CA PRO A 101 -8.28 16.18 -5.46
C PRO A 101 -6.80 16.42 -5.11
N ARG A 102 -6.11 15.38 -4.63
CA ARG A 102 -4.69 15.40 -4.23
C ARG A 102 -3.74 14.96 -5.33
N MET A 103 -4.28 14.59 -6.49
CA MET A 103 -3.53 14.12 -7.64
C MET A 103 -3.83 15.03 -8.83
N ARG A 104 -2.78 15.38 -9.60
CA ARG A 104 -2.94 16.19 -10.82
C ARG A 104 -3.63 15.42 -11.93
N GLU A 105 -3.33 14.13 -12.04
CA GLU A 105 -3.86 13.24 -13.06
C GLU A 105 -4.57 12.04 -12.43
N PRO A 106 -5.59 11.48 -13.09
CA PRO A 106 -6.18 10.21 -12.67
C PRO A 106 -5.16 9.08 -12.69
N ARG A 107 -5.29 8.13 -11.76
CA ARG A 107 -4.47 6.92 -11.71
C ARG A 107 -4.64 6.09 -12.99
N PRO A 108 -3.55 5.54 -13.56
CA PRO A 108 -3.64 4.63 -14.70
C PRO A 108 -4.47 3.38 -14.36
N ALA A 109 -5.22 2.88 -15.35
CA ALA A 109 -6.10 1.72 -15.16
C ALA A 109 -5.35 0.42 -14.84
N TRP A 110 -4.07 0.30 -15.25
CA TRP A 110 -3.21 -0.84 -14.98
C TRP A 110 -2.61 -0.85 -13.57
N LEU A 111 -2.69 0.27 -12.84
CA LEU A 111 -2.01 0.45 -11.55
C LEU A 111 -2.45 -0.55 -10.47
N PRO A 112 -3.75 -0.88 -10.30
CA PRO A 112 -4.16 -1.84 -9.27
C PRO A 112 -3.62 -3.25 -9.53
N GLU A 113 -3.61 -3.68 -10.79
CA GLU A 113 -3.11 -5.00 -11.16
C GLU A 113 -1.60 -5.09 -11.00
N LEU A 114 -0.85 -4.04 -11.39
CA LEU A 114 0.59 -3.98 -11.16
C LEU A 114 0.92 -3.98 -9.67
N ALA A 115 0.14 -3.28 -8.84
CA ALA A 115 0.36 -3.26 -7.40
C ALA A 115 0.16 -4.65 -6.78
N HIS A 116 -0.90 -5.36 -7.19
CA HIS A 116 -1.10 -6.74 -6.75
C HIS A 116 0.05 -7.64 -7.19
N TYR A 117 0.55 -7.46 -8.43
CA TYR A 117 1.68 -8.22 -8.96
C TYR A 117 2.98 -7.99 -8.18
N GLU A 118 3.35 -6.74 -7.87
CA GLU A 118 4.53 -6.46 -7.04
C GLU A 118 4.37 -6.97 -5.61
N TYR A 119 3.17 -6.78 -5.03
CA TYR A 119 2.91 -7.19 -3.64
C TYR A 119 2.98 -8.70 -3.43
N ILE A 120 2.59 -9.51 -4.42
CA ILE A 120 2.50 -10.96 -4.24
C ILE A 120 3.86 -11.60 -3.96
N GLU A 121 4.95 -11.04 -4.50
CA GLU A 121 6.30 -11.53 -4.22
C GLU A 121 6.64 -11.41 -2.73
N LEU A 122 6.35 -10.25 -2.14
CA LEU A 122 6.52 -10.04 -0.71
C LEU A 122 5.60 -10.97 0.09
N ALA A 123 4.31 -11.01 -0.26
CA ALA A 123 3.32 -11.83 0.45
C ALA A 123 3.71 -13.32 0.47
N LEU A 124 4.22 -13.85 -0.64
CA LEU A 124 4.73 -15.22 -0.73
C LEU A 124 6.02 -15.42 0.06
N SER A 125 6.92 -14.43 0.06
CA SER A 125 8.21 -14.53 0.77
C SER A 125 8.07 -14.56 2.31
N ILE A 126 7.02 -13.94 2.85
CA ILE A 126 6.76 -13.87 4.29
C ILE A 126 5.69 -14.86 4.76
N SER A 127 5.06 -15.59 3.84
CA SER A 127 4.01 -16.55 4.14
C SER A 127 4.56 -17.70 4.99
N ASP A 128 3.90 -17.98 6.10
CA ASP A 128 4.15 -19.12 6.99
C ASP A 128 3.10 -20.23 6.79
N ALA A 129 2.35 -20.18 5.68
CA ALA A 129 1.28 -21.11 5.39
C ALA A 129 1.79 -22.57 5.42
N PRO A 130 1.18 -23.44 6.25
CA PRO A 130 1.65 -24.81 6.40
C PRO A 130 1.43 -25.59 5.10
N ILE A 131 2.44 -26.39 4.74
CA ILE A 131 2.29 -27.33 3.62
C ILE A 131 1.24 -28.37 4.01
N PRO A 132 0.21 -28.61 3.18
CA PRO A 132 -0.79 -29.64 3.44
C PRO A 132 -0.13 -31.02 3.63
N ALA A 133 -0.70 -31.84 4.52
CA ALA A 133 -0.25 -33.22 4.67
C ALA A 133 -0.37 -33.98 3.34
N HIS A 134 0.73 -34.59 2.89
CA HIS A 134 0.81 -35.34 1.65
C HIS A 134 1.83 -36.47 1.78
N ASP A 135 1.75 -37.45 0.89
CA ASP A 135 2.78 -38.47 0.72
C ASP A 135 3.90 -37.90 -0.17
N PRO A 136 5.12 -37.66 0.36
CA PRO A 136 6.22 -37.12 -0.43
C PRO A 136 6.76 -38.11 -1.48
N ASP A 137 6.52 -39.42 -1.29
CA ASP A 137 6.93 -40.48 -2.20
C ASP A 137 5.77 -41.01 -3.07
N GLY A 138 4.62 -40.35 -2.99
CA GLY A 138 3.42 -40.71 -3.76
C GLY A 138 3.64 -40.54 -5.26
N ASP A 139 3.16 -41.50 -6.05
CA ASP A 139 3.24 -41.43 -7.51
C ASP A 139 2.25 -40.37 -8.07
N PRO A 140 2.72 -39.33 -8.77
CA PRO A 140 1.87 -38.27 -9.31
C PRO A 140 0.84 -38.73 -10.34
N LEU A 141 1.06 -39.89 -10.99
CA LEU A 141 0.14 -40.43 -12.00
C LEU A 141 -1.00 -41.25 -11.39
N SER A 142 -0.80 -41.81 -10.19
CA SER A 142 -1.81 -42.62 -9.49
C SER A 142 -2.49 -41.87 -8.33
N GLY A 143 -1.87 -40.81 -7.82
CA GLY A 143 -2.43 -39.95 -6.77
C GLY A 143 -3.05 -38.64 -7.26
N THR A 144 -3.46 -37.80 -6.32
CA THR A 144 -3.98 -36.44 -6.57
C THR A 144 -2.93 -35.43 -6.11
N PRO A 145 -2.25 -34.71 -7.01
CA PRO A 145 -1.32 -33.65 -6.65
C PRO A 145 -2.00 -32.54 -5.86
N LEU A 146 -1.33 -32.03 -4.82
CA LEU A 146 -1.78 -30.87 -4.05
C LEU A 146 -1.06 -29.61 -4.51
N LEU A 147 -1.79 -28.50 -4.59
CA LEU A 147 -1.19 -27.20 -4.88
C LEU A 147 -0.46 -26.69 -3.64
N SER A 148 0.79 -26.26 -3.81
CA SER A 148 1.52 -25.57 -2.75
C SER A 148 0.76 -24.30 -2.33
N PRO A 149 0.65 -23.98 -1.04
CA PRO A 149 0.04 -22.72 -0.59
C PRO A 149 0.82 -21.49 -1.09
N HIS A 150 2.06 -21.68 -1.54
CA HIS A 150 2.92 -20.64 -2.12
C HIS A 150 2.84 -20.58 -3.66
N ALA A 151 2.03 -21.43 -4.30
CA ALA A 151 1.82 -21.41 -5.74
C ALA A 151 0.46 -20.75 -6.05
N LEU A 152 0.49 -19.50 -6.52
CA LEU A 152 -0.71 -18.72 -6.80
C LEU A 152 -0.88 -18.53 -8.32
N PRO A 153 -1.91 -19.11 -8.94
CA PRO A 153 -2.25 -18.82 -10.33
C PRO A 153 -2.93 -17.45 -10.40
N LEU A 154 -2.24 -16.47 -10.98
CA LEU A 154 -2.74 -15.10 -11.12
C LEU A 154 -3.04 -14.78 -12.59
N ALA A 155 -4.14 -14.09 -12.83
CA ALA A 155 -4.55 -13.63 -14.15
C ALA A 155 -4.81 -12.12 -14.11
N TYR A 156 -4.30 -11.42 -15.13
CA TYR A 156 -4.32 -9.97 -15.24
C TYR A 156 -4.82 -9.57 -16.63
N VAL A 157 -5.60 -8.50 -16.71
CA VAL A 157 -6.01 -7.92 -18.00
C VAL A 157 -4.86 -7.16 -18.62
N TRP A 158 -4.05 -6.51 -17.79
CA TRP A 158 -2.88 -5.76 -18.23
C TRP A 158 -1.63 -6.64 -18.24
N PRO A 159 -0.66 -6.38 -19.14
CA PRO A 159 0.59 -7.12 -19.20
C PRO A 159 1.55 -6.66 -18.09
N VAL A 160 1.16 -6.84 -16.82
CA VAL A 160 1.85 -6.32 -15.63
C VAL A 160 3.35 -6.64 -15.60
N HIS A 161 3.74 -7.83 -16.06
CA HIS A 161 5.13 -8.28 -16.19
C HIS A 161 5.99 -7.48 -17.18
N ARG A 162 5.36 -6.65 -18.04
CA ARG A 162 6.04 -5.76 -19.00
C ARG A 162 6.00 -4.30 -18.58
N ILE A 163 5.13 -3.93 -17.64
CA ILE A 163 4.93 -2.53 -17.25
C ILE A 163 6.15 -2.06 -16.48
N GLY A 164 6.66 -0.89 -16.86
CA GLY A 164 7.84 -0.30 -16.26
C GLY A 164 8.10 1.09 -16.83
N PRO A 165 9.21 1.74 -16.44
CA PRO A 165 9.60 3.04 -16.99
C PRO A 165 9.68 3.06 -18.53
N GLY A 166 10.05 1.92 -19.14
CA GLY A 166 10.17 1.77 -20.59
C GLY A 166 8.91 1.31 -21.33
N PHE A 167 7.83 0.95 -20.62
CA PHE A 167 6.58 0.52 -21.24
C PHE A 167 5.39 0.83 -20.33
N ARG A 168 4.52 1.72 -20.81
CA ARG A 168 3.24 2.07 -20.20
C ARG A 168 2.14 1.75 -21.23
N PRO A 169 1.23 0.79 -20.95
CA PRO A 169 0.14 0.42 -21.84
C PRO A 169 -0.82 1.58 -22.15
#